data_AF-A0A0M8PTB1-F1
#
_entry.id   AF-A0A0M8PTB1-F1
#
_cell.length_a   1.000
_cell.length_b   1.000
_cell.length_c   1.000
_cell.angle_alpha   90.00
_cell.angle_beta   90.00
_cell.angle_gamma   90.00
#
_symmetry.space_group_name_H-M   'P 1'
#
loop_
_entity.id
_entity.type
_entity.pdbx_description
1 polymer ?
#
loop_
_entity_poly.entity_id
_entity_poly.type
_entity_poly.pdbx_seq_one_letter_code
_entity_poly.pdbx_strand_id
1 'polypeptide(L)'
;MQRIKTIEQWREVLQQSKHKPCLILKFSMTCISSISALKEFKALETNLPKYLVIVQKDRDISNIIEKELKVKHESPQLLILKDEKGIWQATHYKIKQALLSEAISMYV
;
A
#
# COMPACT_ATOMS: atom_id res chain seq x y z
N MET A 1 -0.41 -10.12 6.31
CA MET A 1 -0.46 -9.36 5.03
C MET A 1 -1.43 -10.07 4.11
N GLN A 2 -2.42 -9.37 3.56
CA GLN A 2 -3.48 -9.93 2.71
C GLN A 2 -3.43 -9.34 1.29
N ARG A 3 -3.69 -10.14 0.26
CA ARG A 3 -3.73 -9.64 -1.13
C ARG A 3 -5.14 -9.16 -1.48
N ILE A 4 -5.25 -8.00 -2.12
CA ILE A 4 -6.48 -7.44 -2.67
C ILE A 4 -6.54 -7.82 -4.16
N LYS A 5 -7.58 -8.57 -4.53
CA LYS A 5 -7.77 -9.15 -5.87
C LYS A 5 -9.06 -8.69 -6.55
N THR A 6 -10.07 -8.31 -5.76
CA THR A 6 -11.38 -7.92 -6.27
C THR A 6 -11.80 -6.55 -5.75
N ILE A 7 -12.79 -5.95 -6.40
CA ILE A 7 -13.30 -4.63 -6.04
C ILE A 7 -13.99 -4.66 -4.68
N GLU A 8 -14.65 -5.77 -4.31
CA GLU A 8 -15.29 -5.97 -3.01
C GLU A 8 -14.24 -5.93 -1.89
N GLN A 9 -13.12 -6.62 -2.07
CA GLN A 9 -12.01 -6.57 -1.11
C GLN A 9 -11.43 -5.16 -0.98
N TRP A 10 -11.35 -4.41 -2.09
CA TRP A 10 -10.93 -3.01 -2.04
C TRP A 10 -11.93 -2.14 -1.26
N ARG A 11 -13.24 -2.33 -1.47
CA ARG A 11 -14.30 -1.63 -0.72
C ARG A 11 -14.22 -1.94 0.77
N GLU A 12 -13.98 -3.19 1.15
CA GLU A 12 -13.76 -3.57 2.55
C GLU A 12 -12.55 -2.84 3.16
N VAL A 13 -11.43 -2.80 2.45
CA VAL A 13 -10.21 -2.09 2.89
C VAL A 13 -10.47 -0.60 3.09
N LEU A 14 -11.21 0.04 2.17
CA LEU A 14 -11.63 1.43 2.30
C LEU A 14 -12.49 1.67 3.54
N GLN A 15 -13.53 0.86 3.74
CA GLN A 15 -14.40 1.01 4.91
C GLN A 15 -13.63 0.78 6.22
N GLN A 16 -12.77 -0.23 6.28
CA GLN A 16 -11.91 -0.49 7.44
C GLN A 16 -10.99 0.70 7.76
N SER A 17 -10.50 1.40 6.72
CA SER A 17 -9.61 2.56 6.89
C SER A 17 -10.24 3.75 7.64
N LYS A 18 -11.58 3.82 7.73
CA LYS A 18 -12.31 4.82 8.56
C LYS A 18 -12.17 4.57 10.05
N HIS A 19 -11.92 3.33 10.44
CA HIS A 19 -11.82 2.94 11.85
C HIS A 19 -10.37 2.73 12.26
N LYS A 20 -9.54 2.20 11.34
CA LYS A 20 -8.14 1.92 11.60
C LYS A 20 -7.31 2.12 10.34
N PRO A 21 -6.26 2.98 10.38
CA PRO A 21 -5.36 3.15 9.25
C PRO A 21 -4.72 1.83 8.82
N CYS A 22 -4.40 1.72 7.54
CA CYS A 22 -3.77 0.52 6.99
C CYS A 22 -2.73 0.85 5.94
N LEU A 23 -1.92 -0.15 5.60
CA LEU A 23 -0.81 -0.02 4.67
C LEU A 23 -1.10 -0.84 3.42
N ILE A 24 -0.87 -0.27 2.24
CA ILE A 24 -1.06 -0.95 0.96
C ILE A 24 0.24 -0.88 0.17
N LEU A 25 0.77 -2.04 -0.24
CA LEU A 25 1.89 -2.14 -1.18
C LEU A 25 1.37 -2.55 -2.56
N LYS A 26 1.60 -1.72 -3.57
CA LYS A 26 1.50 -2.09 -4.98
C LYS A 26 2.84 -2.63 -5.44
N PHE A 27 2.90 -3.93 -5.68
CA PHE A 27 4.11 -4.68 -6.00
C PHE A 27 4.13 -5.09 -7.47
N SER A 28 5.29 -4.94 -8.12
CA SER A 28 5.54 -5.45 -9.47
C SER A 28 6.48 -6.66 -9.42
N MET A 29 6.05 -7.77 -10.03
CA MET A 29 6.88 -8.98 -10.16
C MET A 29 8.09 -8.81 -11.08
N THR A 30 8.09 -7.79 -11.95
CA THR A 30 9.13 -7.57 -12.97
C THR A 30 10.07 -6.41 -12.62
N CYS A 31 9.94 -5.82 -11.42
CA CYS A 31 10.74 -4.68 -10.98
C CYS A 31 11.64 -5.09 -9.81
N ILE A 32 12.96 -4.94 -9.96
CA ILE A 32 13.94 -5.30 -8.91
C ILE A 32 13.67 -4.51 -7.62
N SER A 33 13.38 -3.21 -7.74
CA SER A 33 13.09 -2.39 -6.55
C SER A 33 11.81 -2.83 -5.81
N SER A 34 10.86 -3.48 -6.49
CA SER A 34 9.68 -4.08 -5.83
C SER A 34 10.05 -5.24 -4.91
N ILE A 35 11.09 -6.01 -5.23
CA ILE A 35 11.60 -7.08 -4.36
C ILE A 35 12.13 -6.49 -3.05
N SER A 36 12.92 -5.41 -3.15
CA SER A 36 13.41 -4.67 -1.97
C SER A 36 12.27 -4.10 -1.14
N ALA A 37 11.31 -3.42 -1.79
CA ALA A 37 10.15 -2.85 -1.11
C ALA A 37 9.29 -3.91 -0.39
N LEU A 38 9.11 -5.08 -0.99
CA LEU A 38 8.40 -6.19 -0.36
C LEU A 38 9.13 -6.74 0.87
N LYS A 39 10.47 -6.81 0.84
CA LYS A 39 11.28 -7.22 1.99
C LYS A 39 11.10 -6.24 3.16
N GLU A 40 11.26 -4.95 2.88
CA GLU A 40 11.07 -3.86 3.86
C GLU A 40 9.65 -3.88 4.44
N PHE A 41 8.63 -4.04 3.60
CA PHE A 41 7.23 -4.06 4.03
C PHE A 41 6.87 -5.28 4.88
N LYS A 42 7.46 -6.45 4.58
CA LYS A 42 7.27 -7.66 5.39
C LYS A 42 7.90 -7.51 6.76
N ALA A 43 9.12 -6.99 6.82
CA ALA A 43 9.89 -6.84 8.04
C ALA A 43 9.44 -5.69 8.94
N LEU A 44 8.68 -4.72 8.42
CA LEU A 44 8.08 -3.65 9.22
C LEU A 44 7.18 -4.21 10.33
N GLU A 45 7.57 -3.99 11.59
CA GLU A 45 6.80 -4.36 12.76
C GLU A 45 5.73 -3.29 13.05
N THR A 46 4.46 -3.65 12.95
CA THR A 46 3.34 -2.74 13.19
C THR A 46 2.04 -3.52 13.42
N ASN A 47 1.14 -2.95 14.20
CA ASN A 47 -0.22 -3.47 14.42
C ASN A 47 -1.21 -3.03 13.33
N LEU A 48 -0.78 -2.24 12.34
CA LEU A 48 -1.62 -1.83 11.22
C LEU A 48 -1.84 -2.98 10.23
N PRO A 49 -3.06 -3.13 9.69
CA PRO A 49 -3.32 -4.07 8.62
C PRO A 49 -2.40 -3.79 7.41
N LYS A 50 -1.84 -4.86 6.85
CA LYS A 50 -0.93 -4.81 5.69
C LYS A 50 -1.58 -5.49 4.49
N TYR A 51 -1.72 -4.76 3.39
CA TYR A 51 -2.29 -5.25 2.15
C TYR A 51 -1.30 -5.21 0.98
N LEU A 52 -1.51 -6.09 0.01
CA LEU A 52 -0.70 -6.23 -1.19
C LEU A 52 -1.59 -6.23 -2.44
N VAL A 53 -1.17 -5.52 -3.48
CA VAL A 53 -1.73 -5.59 -4.83
C VAL A 53 -0.60 -5.99 -5.77
N ILE A 54 -0.77 -7.06 -6.53
CA ILE A 54 0.24 -7.45 -7.52
C ILE A 54 -0.17 -6.83 -8.86
N VAL A 55 0.51 -5.77 -9.28
CA VAL A 55 0.08 -4.90 -10.40
C VAL A 55 -0.19 -5.69 -11.68
N GLN A 56 0.63 -6.68 -12.02
CA GLN A 56 0.44 -7.48 -13.24
C GLN A 56 -0.74 -8.46 -13.15
N LYS A 57 -1.16 -8.86 -11.95
CA LYS A 57 -2.22 -9.84 -11.74
C LYS A 57 -3.55 -9.20 -11.36
N ASP A 58 -3.52 -8.01 -10.76
CA ASP A 58 -4.66 -7.29 -10.18
C ASP A 58 -4.74 -5.87 -10.79
N ARG A 59 -4.58 -5.76 -12.12
CA ARG A 59 -4.46 -4.46 -12.82
C ARG A 59 -5.65 -3.55 -12.56
N ASP A 60 -6.86 -4.09 -12.59
CA ASP A 60 -8.08 -3.33 -12.35
C ASP A 60 -8.09 -2.73 -10.94
N ILE A 61 -7.63 -3.48 -9.94
CA ILE A 61 -7.50 -3.00 -8.56
C ILE A 61 -6.42 -1.92 -8.46
N SER A 62 -5.27 -2.10 -9.11
CA SER A 62 -4.24 -1.07 -9.17
C SER A 62 -4.78 0.25 -9.73
N ASN A 63 -5.53 0.18 -10.83
CA ASN A 63 -6.11 1.34 -11.49
C ASN A 63 -7.20 2.01 -10.65
N ILE A 64 -8.04 1.22 -9.96
CA ILE A 64 -9.07 1.75 -9.06
C ILE A 64 -8.42 2.51 -7.90
N ILE A 65 -7.37 1.96 -7.29
CA ILE A 65 -6.63 2.63 -6.21
C ILE A 65 -6.08 3.98 -6.66
N GLU A 66 -5.49 4.05 -7.86
CA GLU A 66 -5.00 5.31 -8.44
C GLU A 66 -6.11 6.34 -8.63
N LYS A 67 -7.24 5.91 -9.21
CA LYS A 67 -8.38 6.77 -9.48
C LYS A 67 -9.02 7.30 -8.20
N GLU A 68 -9.31 6.42 -7.25
CA GLU A 68 -10.05 6.78 -6.03
C GLU A 68 -9.20 7.56 -5.05
N LEU A 69 -7.93 7.19 -4.88
CA LEU A 69 -7.01 7.92 -4.00
C LEU A 69 -6.34 9.12 -4.68
N LYS A 70 -6.59 9.33 -5.97
CA LYS A 70 -5.99 10.40 -6.80
C LYS A 70 -4.45 10.40 -6.75
N VAL A 71 -3.86 9.21 -6.74
CA VAL A 71 -2.41 9.01 -6.77
C VAL A 71 -1.96 8.56 -8.17
N LYS A 72 -0.76 8.95 -8.59
CA LYS A 72 -0.17 8.47 -9.84
C LYS A 72 0.19 6.98 -9.72
N HIS A 73 0.17 6.29 -10.86
CA HIS A 73 0.71 4.94 -10.97
C HIS A 73 2.20 4.94 -10.65
N GLU A 74 2.59 4.15 -9.64
CA GLU A 74 3.97 3.89 -9.28
C GLU A 74 4.11 2.42 -8.88
N SER A 75 5.24 1.78 -9.22
CA SER A 75 5.50 0.40 -8.79
C SER A 75 7.00 0.12 -8.59
N PRO A 76 7.45 -0.14 -7.34
CA PRO A 76 6.63 -0.31 -6.15
C PRO A 76 6.11 1.03 -5.61
N GLN A 77 4.91 0.99 -5.01
CA GLN A 77 4.29 2.12 -4.31
C GLN A 77 3.69 1.62 -3.01
N LEU A 78 4.07 2.23 -1.89
CA LEU A 78 3.45 2.02 -0.59
C LEU A 78 2.58 3.22 -0.24
N LEU A 79 1.37 2.95 0.26
CA LEU A 79 0.39 3.95 0.68
C LEU A 79 0.02 3.71 2.15
N ILE A 80 -0.11 4.79 2.91
CA ILE A 80 -0.87 4.79 4.18
C ILE A 80 -2.28 5.27 3.86
N LEU A 81 -3.27 4.43 4.15
CA LEU A 81 -4.69 4.71 3.96
C LEU A 81 -5.34 4.99 5.31
N LYS A 82 -6.04 6.14 5.42
CA LYS A 82 -6.80 6.56 6.60
C LYS A 82 -8.01 7.35 6.13
N ASP A 83 -9.19 7.07 6.68
CA ASP A 83 -10.43 7.76 6.34
C ASP A 83 -10.70 7.79 4.82
N GLU A 84 -10.54 6.63 4.16
CA GLU A 84 -10.68 6.44 2.71
C GLU A 84 -9.73 7.28 1.84
N LYS A 85 -8.67 7.85 2.44
CA LYS A 85 -7.70 8.71 1.75
C LYS A 85 -6.29 8.15 1.85
N GLY A 86 -5.55 8.20 0.75
CA GLY A 86 -4.10 7.96 0.75
C GLY A 86 -3.41 9.17 1.36
N ILE A 87 -3.09 9.11 2.65
CA ILE A 87 -2.55 10.27 3.40
C ILE A 87 -1.03 10.40 3.26
N TRP A 88 -0.36 9.33 2.84
CA TRP A 88 1.09 9.31 2.67
C TRP A 88 1.50 8.24 1.64
N GLN A 89 2.62 8.47 0.95
CA GLN A 89 3.17 7.48 0.03
C GLN A 89 4.71 7.49 -0.03
N ALA A 90 5.28 6.33 -0.35
CA ALA A 90 6.66 6.18 -0.79
C ALA A 90 6.75 5.21 -1.98
N THR A 91 7.77 5.39 -2.82
CA THR A 91 7.93 4.60 -4.04
C THR A 91 9.38 4.11 -4.20
N HIS A 92 9.57 3.04 -4.97
CA HIS A 92 10.90 2.51 -5.32
C HIS A 92 11.80 2.35 -4.08
N TYR A 93 13.04 2.85 -4.15
CA TYR A 93 14.05 2.72 -3.10
C TYR A 93 13.79 3.56 -1.85
N LYS A 94 12.78 4.44 -1.87
CA LYS A 94 12.36 5.19 -0.68
C LYS A 94 11.58 4.33 0.30
N ILE A 95 11.04 3.19 -0.13
CA ILE A 95 10.30 2.28 0.74
C ILE A 95 11.32 1.55 1.63
N LYS A 96 11.53 2.05 2.84
CA LYS A 96 12.47 1.56 3.86
C LYS A 96 11.77 1.57 5.23
N GLN A 97 11.99 0.55 6.05
CA GLN A 97 11.34 0.44 7.37
C GLN A 97 11.44 1.71 8.21
N ALA A 98 12.63 2.32 8.30
CA ALA A 98 12.83 3.55 9.09
C ALA A 98 11.87 4.67 8.65
N LEU A 99 11.76 4.93 7.35
CA LEU A 99 10.86 5.95 6.80
C LEU A 99 9.38 5.57 7.04
N LEU A 100 9.05 4.27 6.97
CA LEU A 100 7.68 3.81 7.23
C LEU A 100 7.29 3.97 8.70
N SER A 101 8.19 3.63 9.63
CA SER A 101 7.97 3.80 11.07
C SER A 101 7.80 5.28 11.43
N GLU A 102 8.63 6.15 10.85
CA GLU A 102 8.50 7.60 11.01
C GLU A 102 7.15 8.10 10.48
N ALA A 103 6.77 7.72 9.25
CA ALA A 103 5.49 8.11 8.68
C ALA A 103 4.30 7.61 9.51
N ILE A 104 4.34 6.37 10.02
CA ILE A 104 3.31 5.85 10.91
C ILE A 104 3.24 6.72 12.17
N SER A 105 4.37 7.03 12.80
CA SER A 105 4.39 7.87 14.01
C SER A 105 3.86 9.29 13.79
N MET A 106 4.01 9.85 12.59
CA MET A 106 3.61 11.23 12.29
C MET A 106 2.14 11.37 11.85
N TYR A 107 1.61 10.38 11.14
CA TYR A 107 0.33 10.52 10.42
C TYR A 107 -0.79 9.60 10.95
N VAL A 108 -0.45 8.52 11.65
CA VAL A 108 -1.42 7.50 12.11
C VAL A 108 -1.80 7.75 13.56
#